data_AF-A0A3D5WJQ2-F1
#
_entry.id   AF-A0A3D5WJQ2-F1
#
_cell.length_a   1.000
_cell.length_b   1.000
_cell.length_c   1.000
_cell.angle_alpha   90.00
_cell.angle_beta   90.00
_cell.angle_gamma   90.00
#
_symmetry.space_group_name_H-M   'P 1'
#
loop_
_entity.id
_entity.type
_entity.pdbx_description
1 polymer ?
#
loop_
_entity_poly.entity_id
_entity_poly.type
_entity_poly.pdbx_seq_one_letter_code
_entity_poly.pdbx_strand_id
1 'polypeptide(L)'
;MLVSINSTEITTDEIRISATNLETILLADDLFQNIDENAEEEVTFLFDASNLGHKKYLYKLCQSQRSAKDKKSLGEMIEALKGCILSISDGFREK
;
A
#
# COMPACT_ATOMS: atom_id res chain seq x y z
N MET A 1 -8.42 -4.35 -0.40
CA MET A 1 -7.90 -4.14 0.94
C MET A 1 -7.57 -2.67 1.19
N LEU A 2 -8.25 -2.05 2.15
CA LEU A 2 -7.90 -0.73 2.66
C LEU A 2 -6.71 -0.83 3.63
N VAL A 3 -5.63 -0.13 3.33
CA VAL A 3 -4.37 -0.23 4.07
C VAL A 3 -3.72 1.13 4.31
N SER A 4 -2.93 1.24 5.38
CA SER A 4 -2.03 2.37 5.63
C SER A 4 -0.60 1.98 5.26
N ILE A 5 0.02 2.71 4.33
CA ILE A 5 1.35 2.35 3.80
C ILE A 5 2.45 2.69 4.82
N ASN A 6 3.20 1.67 5.25
CA ASN A 6 4.27 1.79 6.25
C ASN A 6 5.62 2.05 5.57
N SER A 7 5.90 1.30 4.50
CA SER A 7 7.15 1.39 3.75
C SER A 7 6.99 0.87 2.32
N THR A 8 7.94 1.26 1.48
CA THR A 8 8.05 0.79 0.10
C THR A 8 9.49 0.45 -0.20
N GLU A 9 9.72 -0.65 -0.90
CA GLU A 9 11.05 -1.06 -1.36
C GLU A 9 10.98 -1.32 -2.87
N ILE A 10 11.93 -0.75 -3.61
CA ILE A 10 11.98 -0.84 -5.07
C ILE A 10 13.32 -1.46 -5.45
N THR A 11 13.24 -2.61 -6.10
CA THR A 11 14.41 -3.30 -6.68
C THR A 11 14.28 -3.37 -8.21
N THR A 12 15.26 -3.98 -8.87
CA THR A 12 15.24 -4.19 -10.32
C THR A 12 14.12 -5.13 -10.77
N ASP A 13 13.77 -6.10 -9.93
CA ASP A 13 12.87 -7.21 -10.29
C ASP A 13 11.48 -7.04 -9.69
N GLU A 14 11.39 -6.42 -8.51
CA GLU A 14 10.15 -6.32 -7.74
C GLU A 14 10.02 -5.01 -6.96
N ILE A 15 8.78 -4.62 -6.73
CA ILE A 15 8.37 -3.52 -5.87
C ILE A 15 7.55 -4.11 -4.73
N ARG A 16 8.00 -3.89 -3.50
CA ARG A 16 7.30 -4.28 -2.27
C ARG A 16 6.66 -3.06 -1.63
N ILE A 17 5.44 -3.23 -1.15
CA ILE A 17 4.72 -2.23 -0.37
C ILE A 17 4.24 -2.91 0.91
N SER A 18 4.81 -2.54 2.04
CA SER A 18 4.36 -3.01 3.36
C SER A 18 3.38 -2.01 3.96
N ALA A 19 2.28 -2.51 4.50
CA ALA A 19 1.18 -1.68 4.97
C ALA A 19 0.43 -2.34 6.12
N THR A 20 -0.18 -1.54 6.98
CA THR A 20 -1.11 -2.02 8.02
C THR A 20 -2.50 -2.20 7.41
N ASN A 21 -3.11 -3.37 7.58
CA ASN A 21 -4.50 -3.62 7.20
C ASN A 21 -5.45 -2.84 8.12
N LEU A 22 -6.29 -1.98 7.53
CA LEU A 22 -7.25 -1.16 8.27
C LEU A 22 -8.67 -1.74 8.29
N GLU A 23 -8.93 -2.80 7.52
CA GLU A 23 -10.28 -3.39 7.44
C GLU A 23 -10.67 -4.07 8.76
N THR A 24 -9.71 -4.65 9.49
CA THR A 24 -9.93 -5.23 10.81
C THR A 24 -10.27 -4.19 11.88
N ILE A 25 -9.70 -2.97 11.76
CA ILE A 25 -9.90 -1.88 12.71
C ILE A 25 -11.25 -1.18 12.49
N LEU A 26 -11.62 -0.92 11.23
CA LEU A 26 -12.85 -0.20 10.90
C LEU A 26 -14.12 -1.05 11.02
N LEU A 27 -14.01 -2.38 11.00
CA LEU A 27 -15.13 -3.31 11.08
C LEU A 27 -15.33 -3.90 12.49
N ALA A 28 -14.58 -3.43 13.49
CA ALA A 28 -14.79 -3.83 14.88
C ALA A 28 -16.15 -3.29 15.37
N ASP A 29 -17.05 -4.19 15.80
CA ASP A 29 -18.40 -3.85 16.30
C ASP A 29 -18.38 -3.03 17.60
N ASP A 30 -17.24 -2.94 18.28
CA ASP A 30 -17.10 -2.28 19.57
C ASP A 30 -16.13 -1.09 19.49
N LEU A 31 -16.71 0.12 19.35
CA LEU A 31 -16.00 1.40 19.27
C LEU A 31 -15.18 1.73 20.54
N PHE A 32 -15.40 0.98 21.63
CA PHE A 32 -14.75 1.17 22.93
C PHE A 32 -13.72 0.08 23.26
N GLN A 33 -13.54 -0.93 22.40
CA GLN A 33 -12.38 -1.79 22.51
C GLN A 33 -11.13 -0.95 22.24
N ASN A 34 -10.17 -1.01 23.16
CA ASN A 34 -8.85 -0.43 22.91
C ASN A 34 -8.34 -1.03 21.60
N ILE A 35 -7.97 -0.16 20.66
CA ILE A 35 -7.24 -0.57 19.46
C ILE A 35 -5.97 -1.23 19.98
N ASP A 36 -5.94 -2.55 19.97
CA ASP A 36 -4.75 -3.29 20.35
C ASP A 36 -3.73 -3.03 19.24
N GLU A 37 -2.69 -2.25 19.55
CA GLU A 37 -1.60 -1.95 18.61
C GLU A 37 -0.93 -3.24 18.09
N ASN A 38 -1.12 -4.39 18.77
CA ASN A 38 -0.61 -5.70 18.34
C ASN A 38 -1.57 -6.47 17.42
N ALA A 39 -2.81 -5.99 17.21
CA ALA A 39 -3.79 -6.58 16.29
C ALA A 39 -3.70 -5.97 14.88
N GLU A 40 -2.78 -5.04 14.66
CA GLU A 40 -2.47 -4.45 13.36
C GLU A 40 -1.84 -5.52 12.45
N GLU A 41 -2.67 -6.15 11.61
CA GLU A 41 -2.20 -7.12 10.63
C GLU A 41 -1.35 -6.40 9.57
N GLU A 42 -0.03 -6.60 9.64
CA GLU A 42 0.87 -6.16 8.57
C GLU A 42 0.69 -7.03 7.33
N VAL A 43 0.52 -6.37 6.18
CA VAL A 43 0.38 -7.00 4.87
C VAL A 43 1.42 -6.45 3.91
N THR A 44 2.00 -7.35 3.12
CA THR A 44 2.94 -6.98 2.05
C THR A 44 2.30 -7.21 0.70
N PHE A 45 2.42 -6.22 -0.19
CA PHE A 45 2.03 -6.33 -1.58
C PHE A 45 3.26 -6.40 -2.48
N LEU A 46 3.25 -7.36 -3.40
CA LEU A 46 4.32 -7.61 -4.35
C LEU A 46 3.88 -7.25 -5.77
N PHE A 47 4.72 -6.48 -6.44
CA PHE A 47 4.54 -6.10 -7.83
C PHE A 47 5.80 -6.39 -8.64
N ASP A 48 5.67 -7.21 -9.69
CA ASP A 48 6.71 -7.39 -10.70
C ASP A 48 7.07 -6.05 -11.40
N ALA A 49 8.34 -5.66 -11.27
CA ALA A 49 8.89 -4.43 -11.84
C ALA A 49 9.18 -4.53 -13.35
N SER A 50 9.16 -5.72 -13.95
CA SER A 50 9.22 -5.90 -15.40
C SER A 50 7.82 -5.83 -16.05
N ASN A 51 6.77 -6.13 -15.27
CA ASN A 51 5.40 -6.21 -15.75
C ASN A 51 4.75 -4.83 -15.98
N LEU A 52 4.38 -4.54 -17.22
CA LEU A 52 3.75 -3.26 -17.59
C LEU A 52 2.36 -3.07 -16.96
N GLY A 53 1.59 -4.14 -16.77
CA GLY A 53 0.28 -4.10 -16.11
C GLY A 53 0.40 -3.64 -14.66
N HIS A 54 1.38 -4.18 -13.93
CA HIS A 54 1.65 -3.79 -12.54
C HIS A 54 2.10 -2.35 -12.44
N LYS A 55 3.02 -1.91 -13.31
CA LYS A 55 3.44 -0.49 -13.40
C LYS A 55 2.25 0.45 -13.64
N LYS A 56 1.34 0.10 -14.55
CA LYS A 56 0.14 0.90 -14.83
C LYS A 56 -0.80 0.96 -13.62
N TYR A 57 -0.95 -0.14 -12.90
CA TYR A 57 -1.72 -0.18 -11.66
C TYR A 57 -1.13 0.76 -10.60
N LEU A 58 0.17 0.61 -10.32
CA LEU A 58 0.90 1.46 -9.37
C LEU A 58 0.85 2.94 -9.77
N TYR A 59 1.01 3.26 -11.05
CA TYR A 59 0.93 4.64 -11.54
C TYR A 59 -0.45 5.26 -11.28
N LYS A 60 -1.54 4.50 -11.55
CA LYS A 60 -2.90 4.97 -11.24
C LYS A 60 -3.11 5.15 -9.74
N LEU A 61 -2.60 4.22 -8.93
CA LEU A 61 -2.63 4.30 -7.47
C LEU A 61 -1.95 5.60 -7.02
N CYS A 62 -0.74 5.88 -7.52
CA CYS A 62 0.01 7.09 -7.19
C CYS A 62 -0.69 8.37 -7.65
N GLN A 63 -1.29 8.39 -8.84
CA GLN A 63 -1.99 9.57 -9.35
C GLN A 63 -3.20 9.96 -8.51
N SER A 64 -3.81 9.01 -7.80
CA SER A 64 -4.91 9.32 -6.89
C SER A 64 -4.46 10.05 -5.61
N GLN A 65 -3.15 10.11 -5.33
CA GLN A 65 -2.59 10.66 -4.10
C GLN A 65 -1.90 11.99 -4.33
N ARG A 66 -2.25 13.00 -3.53
CA ARG A 66 -1.64 14.34 -3.62
C ARG A 66 -0.14 14.32 -3.33
N SER A 67 0.31 13.46 -2.42
CA SER A 67 1.74 13.31 -2.06
C SER A 67 2.58 12.74 -3.19
N ALA A 68 2.00 11.91 -4.06
CA ALA A 68 2.70 11.14 -5.08
C ALA A 68 2.49 11.67 -6.51
N LYS A 69 1.33 12.21 -6.86
CA LYS A 69 0.94 12.51 -8.25
C LYS A 69 1.90 13.44 -9.02
N ASP A 70 2.56 14.37 -8.33
CA ASP A 70 3.39 15.42 -8.94
C ASP A 70 4.90 15.08 -8.93
N LYS A 71 5.26 13.83 -8.58
CA LYS A 71 6.66 13.36 -8.57
C LYS A 71 7.16 13.08 -9.99
N LYS A 72 8.48 13.15 -10.19
CA LYS A 72 9.09 13.15 -11.54
C LYS A 72 9.19 11.76 -12.14
N SER A 73 9.25 10.72 -11.31
CA SER A 73 9.36 9.33 -11.74
C SER A 73 8.42 8.43 -10.97
N LEU A 74 8.03 7.29 -11.55
CA LEU A 74 7.19 6.30 -10.87
C LEU A 74 7.83 5.81 -9.55
N GLY A 75 9.15 5.72 -9.47
CA GLY A 75 9.84 5.36 -8.23
C GLY A 75 9.62 6.38 -7.12
N GLU A 76 9.86 7.66 -7.41
CA GLU A 76 9.58 8.75 -6.46
C GLU A 76 8.09 8.84 -6.10
N MET A 77 7.19 8.52 -7.03
CA MET A 77 5.75 8.45 -6.76
C MET A 77 5.44 7.36 -5.72
N ILE A 78 6.01 6.16 -5.89
CA ILE A 78 5.80 5.01 -4.99
C ILE A 78 6.37 5.31 -3.61
N GLU A 79 7.59 5.86 -3.51
CA GLU A 79 8.20 6.24 -2.23
C GLU A 79 7.34 7.27 -1.47
N ALA A 80 6.67 8.17 -2.19
CA ALA A 80 5.78 9.17 -1.62
C ALA A 80 4.43 8.62 -1.15
N LEU A 81 4.17 7.31 -1.31
CA LEU A 81 2.98 6.65 -0.78
C LEU A 81 3.08 6.39 0.73
N LYS A 82 4.27 6.44 1.34
CA LYS A 82 4.44 6.25 2.78
C LYS A 82 3.51 7.19 3.57
N GLY A 83 2.73 6.62 4.49
CA GLY A 83 1.73 7.32 5.29
C GLY A 83 0.41 7.62 4.56
N CYS A 84 0.23 7.18 3.32
CA CYS A 84 -1.06 7.27 2.62
C CYS A 84 -1.96 6.10 3.01
N ILE A 85 -3.27 6.36 3.05
CA ILE A 85 -4.29 5.31 3.16
C ILE A 85 -4.81 5.00 1.76
N LEU A 86 -4.73 3.74 1.34
CA LEU A 86 -4.98 3.29 -0.02
C LEU A 86 -5.81 2.03 -0.06
N SER A 87 -6.58 1.86 -1.14
CA SER A 87 -7.19 0.57 -1.47
C SER A 87 -6.29 -0.16 -2.47
N ILE A 88 -5.66 -1.25 -2.04
CA ILE A 88 -4.84 -2.13 -2.88
C ILE A 88 -5.58 -3.45 -3.10
N SER A 89 -5.47 -4.01 -4.30
CA SER A 89 -6.10 -5.29 -4.63
C SER A 89 -5.39 -6.45 -3.91
N ASP A 90 -6.18 -7.35 -3.30
CA ASP A 90 -5.67 -8.58 -2.68
C ASP A 90 -4.95 -9.51 -3.64
N GLY A 91 -5.16 -9.35 -4.95
CA GLY A 91 -4.43 -10.12 -5.96
C GLY A 91 -2.91 -9.88 -5.95
N PHE A 92 -2.45 -8.78 -5.33
CA PHE A 92 -1.04 -8.46 -5.17
C PHE A 92 -0.49 -8.82 -3.78
N ARG A 93 -1.31 -9.34 -2.87
CA ARG A 93 -0.89 -9.68 -1.51
C ARG A 93 0.07 -10.88 -1.55
N GLU A 94 1.20 -10.74 -0.88
CA GLU A 94 2.13 -11.84 -0.60
C GLU A 94 1.44 -12.85 0.33
N LYS A 95 1.46 -14.14 -0.05
CA LYS A 95 0.81 -15.24 0.69
C LYS A 95 1.76 -15.96 1.61
#